data_AF-A0A926XR33-F1
#
_entry.id   AF-A0A926XR33-F1
#
_cell.length_a   1.000
_cell.length_b   1.000
_cell.length_c   1.000
_cell.angle_alpha   90.00
_cell.angle_beta   90.00
_cell.angle_gamma   90.00
#
_symmetry.space_group_name_H-M   'P 1'
#
loop_
_entity.id
_entity.type
_entity.pdbx_description
1 polymer ?
#
loop_
_entity_poly.entity_id
_entity_poly.type
_entity_poly.pdbx_seq_one_letter_code
_entity_poly.pdbx_strand_id
1 'polypeptide(L)' 'MKALKVMATINDRGQLTLDRPLLIEENSRVEVIVLIPEEEVLDNRSQAEVLADFRQAWHEAMTGQTIPVAQLWEGIEDG' A
#
# COMPACT_ATOMS: atom_id res chain seq x y z
N MET A 1 -2.93 -26.87 -1.27
CA MET A 1 -3.78 -25.82 -0.65
C MET A 1 -4.38 -25.00 -1.78
N LYS A 2 -5.66 -24.63 -1.68
CA LYS A 2 -6.36 -23.81 -2.68
C LYS A 2 -6.94 -22.60 -1.97
N ALA A 3 -6.64 -21.39 -2.44
CA ALA A 3 -7.18 -20.16 -1.87
C ALA A 3 -8.48 -19.78 -2.59
N LEU A 4 -9.48 -19.30 -1.84
CA LEU A 4 -10.73 -18.77 -2.37
C LEU A 4 -10.90 -17.33 -1.87
N LYS A 5 -11.18 -16.39 -2.77
CA LYS A 5 -11.48 -14.99 -2.42
C LYS A 5 -12.99 -14.78 -2.49
N VAL A 6 -13.59 -14.39 -1.36
CA VAL A 6 -15.02 -14.06 -1.24
C VAL A 6 -15.14 -12.81 -0.38
N MET A 7 -16.13 -11.96 -0.69
CA MET A 7 -16.43 -10.78 0.12
C MET A 7 -17.12 -11.19 1.42
N ALA A 8 -16.76 -10.50 2.49
CA ALA A 8 -17.27 -10.75 3.82
C ALA A 8 -17.28 -9.45 4.61
N THR A 9 -18.20 -9.37 5.57
CA THR A 9 -18.35 -8.22 6.45
C THR A 9 -17.94 -8.60 7.87
N ILE A 10 -17.12 -7.76 8.50
CA ILE A 10 -16.86 -7.82 9.94
C ILE A 10 -17.86 -6.89 10.62
N ASN A 11 -18.69 -7.43 11.51
CA ASN A 11 -19.67 -6.62 12.24
C ASN A 11 -19.04 -5.89 13.44
N ASP A 12 -19.85 -5.08 14.12
CA ASP A 12 -19.50 -4.32 15.33
C ASP A 12 -19.01 -5.18 16.51
N ARG A 13 -19.29 -6.48 16.48
CA ARG A 13 -18.83 -7.47 17.47
C ARG A 13 -17.59 -8.24 17.03
N GLY A 14 -16.99 -7.89 15.90
CA GLY A 14 -15.80 -8.55 15.35
C GLY A 14 -16.07 -9.92 14.71
N GLN A 15 -17.33 -10.26 14.40
CA GLN A 15 -17.67 -11.52 13.75
C GLN A 15 -17.61 -11.37 12.23
N LEU A 16 -16.94 -12.31 11.56
CA LEU A 16 -16.87 -12.39 10.11
C LEU A 16 -18.10 -13.11 9.54
N THR A 17 -18.86 -12.41 8.71
CA THR A 17 -19.99 -12.98 7.96
C THR A 17 -19.66 -12.97 6.48
N LEU A 18 -19.66 -14.14 5.85
CA LEU A 18 -19.47 -14.22 4.40
C LEU A 18 -20.74 -13.77 3.69
N ASP A 19 -20.59 -12.97 2.63
CA ASP A 19 -21.74 -12.51 1.85
C ASP A 19 -22.40 -13.67 1.08
N ARG A 20 -21.63 -14.75 0.83
CA ARG A 20 -22.08 -15.98 0.17
C ARG A 20 -21.41 -17.21 0.81
N PRO A 21 -22.07 -18.38 0.81
CA PRO A 21 -21.49 -19.62 1.31
C PRO A 21 -20.23 -20.05 0.55
N LEU A 22 -19.28 -20.69 1.25
CA LEU A 22 -18.18 -21.40 0.60
C LEU A 22 -18.70 -22.70 0.01
N LEU A 23 -18.59 -22.84 -1.30
CA LEU A 23 -18.96 -24.08 -2.01
C LEU A 23 -17.81 -25.09 -1.92
N ILE A 24 -17.64 -25.66 -0.72
CA ILE A 24 -16.71 -26.76 -0.47
C ILE A 24 -17.48 -28.08 -0.42
N GLU A 25 -16.90 -29.13 -1.01
CA GLU A 25 -17.56 -30.44 -1.14
C GLU A 25 -17.66 -31.17 0.21
N GLU A 26 -16.79 -30.85 1.17
CA GLU A 26 -16.70 -31.54 2.45
C GLU A 26 -16.56 -30.55 3.62
N ASN A 27 -17.18 -30.92 4.75
CA ASN A 27 -16.99 -30.21 6.01
C ASN A 27 -15.54 -30.34 6.46
N SER A 28 -14.81 -29.24 6.42
CA SER A 28 -13.38 -29.21 6.72
C SER A 28 -13.01 -27.94 7.47
N ARG A 29 -11.93 -28.01 8.25
CA ARG A 29 -11.34 -26.83 8.89
C ARG A 29 -10.53 -26.07 7.86
N VAL A 30 -10.71 -24.75 7.80
CA VAL A 30 -10.03 -23.88 6.85
C VAL A 30 -9.21 -22.80 7.58
N GLU A 31 -8.18 -22.30 6.92
CA GLU A 31 -7.45 -21.10 7.33
C GLU A 31 -8.08 -19.87 6.65
N VAL A 32 -8.28 -18.79 7.41
CA VAL A 32 -8.91 -17.55 6.92
C VAL A 32 -7.90 -16.42 6.94
N ILE A 33 -7.74 -15.74 5.80
CA ILE A 33 -6.94 -14.52 5.67
C ILE A 33 -7.92 -13.36 5.47
N VAL A 34 -7.82 -12.35 6.34
CA VAL A 34 -8.66 -11.15 6.29
C VAL A 34 -7.81 -9.99 5.78
N LEU A 35 -8.25 -9.36 4.69
CA LEU A 35 -7.63 -8.15 4.17
C LEU A 35 -8.43 -6.96 4.66
N ILE A 36 -7.88 -6.19 5.59
CA ILE A 36 -8.43 -4.91 6.03
C ILE A 36 -7.77 -3.84 5.16
N PRO A 37 -8.52 -3.07 4.36
CA PRO A 37 -7.94 -1.96 3.63
C PRO A 37 -7.41 -0.96 4.66
N GLU A 38 -6.13 -0.63 4.55
CA GLU A 38 -5.60 0.54 5.25
C GLU A 38 -6.31 1.76 4.66
N GLU A 39 -6.70 2.71 5.52
CA GLU A 39 -7.08 4.02 5.02
C GLU A 39 -5.86 4.52 4.23
N GLU A 40 -6.02 4.66 2.91
CA GLU A 40 -5.05 5.42 2.14
C GLU A 40 -4.99 6.79 2.81
N VAL A 41 -3.89 7.08 3.47
CA VAL A 41 -3.53 8.46 3.78
C VAL A 41 -3.41 9.09 2.41
N LEU A 42 -4.51 9.66 1.95
CA LEU A 42 -4.57 10.38 0.70
C LEU A 42 -3.50 11.45 0.85
N ASP A 43 -2.41 11.26 0.11
CA ASP A 43 -1.43 12.29 -0.07
C ASP A 43 -2.22 13.48 -0.62
N ASN A 44 -2.43 14.50 0.21
CA ASN A 44 -3.23 15.68 -0.14
C ASN A 44 -2.61 16.46 -1.32
N ARG A 45 -1.43 16.04 -1.80
CA ARG A 45 -0.84 16.53 -3.03
C ARG A 45 -1.72 16.18 -4.22
N SER A 46 -2.03 17.20 -4.99
CA SER A 46 -2.69 17.04 -6.28
C SER A 46 -1.82 16.21 -7.23
N GLN A 47 -2.45 15.51 -8.18
CA GLN A 47 -1.74 14.78 -9.24
C GLN A 47 -0.79 15.70 -10.04
N ALA A 48 -1.12 16.99 -10.15
CA ALA A 48 -0.31 17.98 -10.83
C ALA A 48 1.01 18.26 -10.09
N GLU A 49 0.98 18.35 -8.75
CA GLU A 49 2.16 18.55 -7.90
C GLU A 49 3.08 17.33 -7.98
N VAL A 50 2.55 16.12 -7.83
CA VAL A 50 3.35 14.88 -7.95
C VAL A 50 4.04 14.78 -9.32
N LEU A 51 3.34 15.14 -10.39
CA LEU A 51 3.90 15.10 -11.75
C LEU A 51 4.94 16.21 -11.99
N ALA A 52 4.79 17.37 -11.36
CA ALA A 52 5.77 18.44 -11.41
C ALA A 52 7.07 18.03 -10.69
N ASP A 53 6.95 17.51 -9.46
CA ASP A 53 8.07 17.00 -8.67
C ASP A 53 8.84 15.92 -9.43
N PHE A 54 8.12 14.96 -10.03
CA PHE A 54 8.74 13.90 -10.82
C PHE A 54 9.51 14.42 -12.04
N ARG A 55 8.92 15.37 -12.79
CA ARG A 55 9.60 15.98 -13.95
C ARG A 55 10.86 16.72 -13.54
N GLN A 56 10.82 17.41 -12.40
CA GLN A 56 11.97 18.12 -11.85
C GLN A 56 13.09 17.15 -11.47
N ALA A 57 12.78 16.12 -10.67
CA ALA A 57 13.76 15.12 -10.26
C ALA A 57 14.36 14.36 -11.47
N TRP A 58 13.54 14.07 -12.49
CA TRP A 58 14.01 13.47 -13.74
C TRP A 58 14.96 14.39 -14.51
N HIS A 59 14.65 15.68 -14.60
CA HIS A 59 15.51 16.66 -15.23
C HIS A 59 16.86 16.78 -14.50
N GLU A 60 16.84 16.83 -13.17
CA GLU A 60 18.04 16.90 -12.35
C GLU A 60 18.93 15.66 -12.53
N ALA A 61 18.33 14.46 -12.53
CA ALA A 61 19.04 13.21 -12.80
C ALA A 61 19.69 13.21 -14.20
N MET A 62 18.95 13.65 -15.21
CA MET A 62 19.43 13.68 -16.60
C MET A 62 20.49 14.75 -16.85
N THR A 63 20.51 15.82 -16.06
CA THR A 63 21.47 16.93 -16.18
C THR A 63 22.65 16.83 -15.21
N GLY A 64 22.68 15.79 -14.37
CA GLY A 64 23.73 15.58 -13.37
C GLY A 64 23.64 16.58 -12.20
N GLN A 65 22.51 17.25 -12.01
CA GLN A 65 22.22 18.10 -10.84
C GLN A 65 21.82 17.21 -9.65
N THR A 66 22.67 16.26 -9.31
CA THR A 66 22.45 15.29 -8.24
C THR A 66 23.65 15.28 -7.31
N ILE A 67 23.41 15.07 -6.02
CA ILE A 67 24.50 14.86 -5.05
C ILE A 67 24.80 13.36 -4.91
N PRO A 68 26.09 12.96 -4.81
CA PRO A 68 26.45 11.59 -4.47
C PRO A 68 25.84 11.18 -3.13
N VAL A 69 25.43 9.91 -3.02
CA VAL A 69 24.86 9.37 -1.77
C VAL A 69 25.80 9.53 -0.57
N ALA A 70 27.12 9.45 -0.80
CA ALA A 70 28.12 9.67 0.24
C ALA A 70 28.08 11.09 0.83
N GLN A 71 27.67 12.09 0.04
CA GLN A 71 27.57 13.50 0.44
C GLN A 71 26.18 13.88 0.96
N LEU A 72 25.20 12.98 0.90
CA LEU A 72 23.83 13.22 1.38
C LEU A 72 23.80 13.54 2.87
N TRP A 73 24.71 12.93 3.65
CA TRP A 73 24.76 13.04 5.11
C TRP A 73 25.55 14.26 5.61
N GLU A 74 26.42 14.83 4.79
CA GLU A 74 27.30 15.94 5.16
C GLU A 74 26.54 17.23 5.50
N GLY A 75 25.31 17.40 5.00
CA GLY A 75 24.45 18.56 5.28
C GLY A 75 23.42 18.35 6.40
N ILE A 76 23.38 17.17 7.02
CA ILE A 76 22.38 16.80 8.05
C ILE A 76 22.98 16.94 9.47
N GLU A 77 24.31 16.94 9.61
CA GLU A 77 25.01 16.96 10.91
C GLU A 77 25.08 18.36 11.57
N ASP A 78 24.70 19.43 10.87
CA ASP A 78 24.74 20.82 11.36
C ASP A 78 23.39 21.32 11.97
N GLY A 79 22.53 20.41 12.43
CA GLY A 79 21.19 20.69 12.99
C GLY A 79 21.08 20.66 14.50
#